data_AF-A0A969L4Q0-F1
#
_entry.id   AF-A0A969L4Q0-F1
#
_cell.length_a   1.000
_cell.length_b   1.000
_cell.length_c   1.000
_cell.angle_alpha   90.00
_cell.angle_beta   90.00
_cell.angle_gamma   90.00
#
_symmetry.space_group_name_H-M   'P 1'
#
loop_
_entity.id
_entity.type
_entity.pdbx_description
1 polymer ?
#
loop_
_entity_poly.entity_id
_entity_poly.type
_entity_poly.pdbx_seq_one_letter_code
_entity_poly.pdbx_strand_id
1 'polypeptide(L)'
;MTRIQALSFMLDNVPEDSQPMKDLHFFEENFHGIMPLEIVVDTGKKRGVMRSSTLEQIAHFEESLQEVDFISEPLSLADLVKASRQAFYNQEPDFYELPSNQDRGFVLRYLQGGGQDSTTRSILNSMVDSTGQRTRISMTVADVGSIRLDSVIEK
;
A
#
# COMPACT_ATOMS: atom_id res chain seq x y z
N MET A 1 37.83 8.02 20.73
CA MET A 1 37.76 8.47 19.33
C MET A 1 36.35 8.94 19.08
N THR A 2 36.14 10.19 18.67
CA THR A 2 34.81 10.72 18.31
C THR A 2 34.60 10.46 16.83
N ARG A 3 33.50 9.78 16.47
CA ARG A 3 33.16 9.47 15.08
C ARG A 3 31.99 10.36 14.69
N ILE A 4 32.13 11.13 13.61
CA ILE A 4 31.04 11.95 13.06
C ILE A 4 30.11 11.01 12.29
N GLN A 5 28.82 11.04 12.62
CA GLN A 5 27.77 10.31 11.92
C GLN A 5 26.84 11.33 11.27
N ALA A 6 26.60 11.18 9.96
CA ALA A 6 25.61 11.98 9.24
C ALA A 6 24.24 11.31 9.39
N LEU A 7 23.57 11.61 10.49
CA LEU A 7 22.15 11.29 10.68
C LEU A 7 21.32 12.45 10.14
N SER A 8 20.34 12.15 9.29
CA SER A 8 19.36 13.12 8.82
C SER A 8 17.97 12.51 8.97
N PHE A 9 17.08 13.26 9.58
CA PHE A 9 15.65 12.97 9.71
C PHE A 9 14.87 13.97 8.86
N MET A 10 13.71 13.57 8.36
CA MET A 10 12.87 14.50 7.58
C MET A 10 12.39 15.67 8.43
N LEU A 11 12.24 15.44 9.74
CA LEU A 11 11.71 16.42 10.68
C LEU A 11 12.76 17.28 11.40
N ASP A 12 14.05 17.18 11.05
CA ASP A 12 15.16 17.88 11.73
C ASP A 12 15.00 19.42 11.79
N ASN A 13 14.21 20.00 10.88
CA ASN A 13 13.99 21.45 10.78
C ASN A 13 12.71 21.94 11.48
N VAL A 14 11.94 21.03 12.08
CA VAL A 14 10.69 21.36 12.78
C VAL A 14 11.02 21.61 14.27
N PRO A 15 10.60 22.76 14.87
CA PRO A 15 10.89 23.01 16.28
C PRO A 15 10.19 21.98 17.19
N GLU A 16 10.93 21.39 18.13
CA GLU A 16 10.44 20.31 19.02
C GLU A 16 9.18 20.69 19.79
N ASP A 17 9.11 21.94 20.30
CA ASP A 17 7.98 22.42 21.09
C ASP A 17 6.76 22.88 20.26
N SER A 18 6.84 22.79 18.92
CA SER A 18 5.80 23.31 18.03
C SER A 18 4.57 22.40 17.95
N GLN A 19 3.40 22.99 17.67
CA GLN A 19 2.18 22.22 17.43
C GLN A 19 2.34 21.19 16.28
N PRO A 20 2.97 21.54 15.13
CA PRO A 20 3.22 20.56 14.08
C PRO A 20 4.03 19.34 14.52
N MET A 21 5.03 19.50 15.39
CA MET A 21 5.81 18.36 15.89
C MET A 21 4.95 17.42 16.73
N LYS A 22 4.08 17.96 17.58
CA LYS A 22 3.13 17.17 18.38
C LYS A 22 2.15 16.40 17.50
N ASP A 23 1.65 17.03 16.45
CA ASP A 23 0.76 16.39 15.48
C ASP A 23 1.50 15.26 14.74
N LEU A 24 2.75 15.47 14.34
CA LEU A 24 3.57 14.47 13.67
C LEU A 24 3.87 13.26 14.57
N HIS A 25 4.23 13.47 15.83
CA HIS A 25 4.38 12.37 16.80
C HIS A 25 3.07 11.61 17.00
N PHE A 26 1.93 12.31 17.07
CA PHE A 26 0.63 11.64 17.12
C PHE A 26 0.40 10.76 15.89
N PHE A 27 0.71 11.23 14.68
CA PHE A 27 0.57 10.42 13.47
C PHE A 27 1.54 9.23 13.45
N GLU A 28 2.78 9.43 13.85
CA GLU A 28 3.79 8.36 13.91
C GLU A 28 3.38 7.26 14.89
N GLU A 29 2.89 7.62 16.09
CA GLU A 29 2.45 6.67 17.12
C GLU A 29 1.14 5.94 16.75
N ASN A 30 0.17 6.62 16.12
CA ASN A 30 -1.17 6.06 15.88
C ASN A 30 -1.32 5.41 14.50
N PHE A 31 -0.52 5.82 13.52
CA PHE A 31 -0.62 5.36 12.13
C PHE A 31 0.67 4.69 11.62
N HIS A 32 1.62 4.42 12.52
CA HIS A 32 2.87 3.69 12.24
C HIS A 32 3.72 4.31 11.12
N GLY A 33 3.60 5.62 10.90
CA GLY A 33 4.44 6.32 9.94
C GLY A 33 3.85 7.62 9.42
N ILE A 34 4.75 8.48 8.94
CA ILE A 34 4.43 9.81 8.41
C ILE A 34 5.00 10.02 6.99
N MET A 35 5.99 9.21 6.60
CA MET A 35 6.63 9.30 5.30
C MET A 35 5.92 8.37 4.31
N PRO A 36 5.37 8.87 3.20
CA PRO A 36 4.78 8.01 2.18
C PRO A 36 5.86 7.21 1.45
N LEU A 37 5.62 5.90 1.29
CA LEU A 37 6.42 4.98 0.50
C LEU A 37 5.54 4.31 -0.55
N GLU A 38 5.99 4.30 -1.80
CA GLU A 38 5.31 3.62 -2.89
C GLU A 38 6.22 2.61 -3.59
N ILE A 39 5.70 1.39 -3.75
CA ILE A 39 6.36 0.31 -4.49
C ILE A 39 5.59 0.12 -5.80
N VAL A 40 6.30 0.25 -6.93
CA VAL A 40 5.72 0.03 -8.26
C VAL A 40 6.07 -1.38 -8.72
N VAL A 41 5.04 -2.20 -8.93
CA VAL A 41 5.18 -3.57 -9.43
C VAL A 41 4.92 -3.57 -10.94
N ASP A 42 5.92 -3.93 -11.74
CA ASP A 42 5.81 -4.09 -13.21
C ASP A 42 5.74 -5.58 -13.59
N THR A 43 4.60 -6.01 -14.13
CA THR A 43 4.38 -7.40 -14.54
C THR A 43 5.03 -7.76 -15.88
N GLY A 44 5.56 -6.78 -16.62
CA GLY A 44 6.14 -6.95 -17.95
C GLY A 44 5.14 -7.36 -19.04
N LYS A 45 3.85 -7.50 -18.70
CA LYS A 45 2.80 -7.96 -19.62
C LYS A 45 1.58 -7.05 -19.52
N LYS A 46 1.05 -6.63 -20.68
CA LYS A 46 -0.20 -5.87 -20.75
C LYS A 46 -1.34 -6.63 -20.04
N ARG A 47 -2.12 -5.93 -19.22
CA ARG A 47 -3.17 -6.50 -18.34
C ARG A 47 -2.67 -7.60 -17.39
N GLY A 48 -1.37 -7.61 -17.08
CA GLY A 48 -0.74 -8.61 -16.22
C GLY A 48 -1.12 -8.49 -14.74
N VAL A 49 -1.48 -7.30 -14.27
CA VAL A 49 -1.80 -7.07 -12.85
C VAL A 49 -3.07 -7.79 -12.39
N MET A 50 -4.05 -7.97 -13.29
CA MET A 50 -5.34 -8.62 -13.00
C MET A 50 -5.31 -10.15 -13.06
N ARG A 51 -4.11 -10.76 -13.17
CA ARG A 51 -3.96 -12.22 -13.14
C ARG A 51 -3.99 -12.69 -11.70
N SER A 52 -4.71 -13.77 -11.40
CA SER A 52 -4.78 -14.34 -10.05
C SER A 52 -3.40 -14.60 -9.47
N SER A 53 -2.50 -15.21 -10.25
CA SER A 53 -1.11 -15.44 -9.85
C SER A 53 -0.34 -14.17 -9.45
N THR A 54 -0.63 -13.04 -10.10
CA THR A 54 0.02 -11.76 -9.77
C THR A 54 -0.58 -11.17 -8.50
N LEU A 55 -1.91 -11.21 -8.34
CA LEU A 55 -2.59 -10.72 -7.15
C LEU A 55 -2.22 -11.55 -5.90
N GLU A 56 -2.04 -12.87 -6.06
CA GLU A 56 -1.54 -13.76 -5.01
C GLU A 56 -0.11 -13.39 -4.59
N GLN A 57 0.77 -13.12 -5.56
CA GLN A 57 2.14 -12.68 -5.27
C GLN A 57 2.19 -11.32 -4.58
N ILE A 58 1.33 -10.37 -4.99
CA ILE A 58 1.21 -9.08 -4.33
C ILE A 58 0.72 -9.26 -2.90
N ALA A 59 -0.34 -10.05 -2.68
CA ALA A 59 -0.87 -10.31 -1.35
C ALA A 59 0.17 -10.94 -0.41
N HIS A 60 0.92 -11.94 -0.88
CA HIS A 60 2.01 -12.53 -0.10
C HIS A 60 3.14 -11.52 0.19
N PHE A 61 3.45 -10.65 -0.77
CA PHE A 61 4.45 -9.61 -0.57
C PHE A 61 3.99 -8.59 0.49
N GLU A 62 2.70 -8.22 0.49
CA GLU A 62 2.10 -7.37 1.52
C GLU A 62 2.16 -8.01 2.91
N GLU A 63 1.84 -9.30 3.02
CA GLU A 63 1.98 -10.06 4.27
C GLU A 63 3.43 -10.02 4.79
N SER A 64 4.41 -10.17 3.89
CA SER A 64 5.84 -10.10 4.26
C SER A 64 6.25 -8.69 4.69
N LEU A 65 5.64 -7.66 4.11
CA LEU A 65 5.87 -6.26 4.48
C LEU A 65 5.31 -5.97 5.89
N GLN A 66 4.16 -6.53 6.25
CA GLN A 66 3.57 -6.35 7.58
C GLN A 66 4.44 -6.86 8.74
N GLU A 67 5.44 -7.71 8.48
CA GLU A 67 6.43 -8.14 9.48
C GLU A 67 7.46 -7.05 9.83
N VAL A 68 7.45 -5.91 9.13
CA VAL A 68 8.41 -4.81 9.32
C VAL A 68 7.84 -3.77 10.29
N ASP A 69 8.42 -3.67 11.49
CA ASP A 69 7.91 -2.88 12.62
C ASP A 69 7.69 -1.37 12.38
N PHE A 70 8.29 -0.79 11.34
CA PHE A 70 8.30 0.68 11.11
C PHE A 70 7.53 1.10 9.85
N ILE A 71 6.74 0.20 9.27
CA ILE A 71 5.85 0.53 8.15
C ILE A 71 4.38 0.33 8.54
N SER A 72 3.49 1.09 7.92
CA SER A 72 2.05 0.88 8.05
C SER A 72 1.59 -0.33 7.24
N GLU A 73 0.33 -0.73 7.48
CA GLU A 73 -0.36 -1.68 6.60
C GLU A 73 -0.29 -1.21 5.13
N PRO A 74 0.22 -2.05 4.21
CA PRO A 74 0.22 -1.74 2.79
C PRO A 74 -1.19 -1.68 2.20
N LEU A 75 -1.38 -0.83 1.20
CA LEU A 75 -2.61 -0.76 0.40
C LEU A 75 -2.29 -0.98 -1.08
N SER A 76 -2.95 -1.94 -1.71
CA SER A 76 -2.79 -2.18 -3.16
C SER A 76 -4.07 -2.58 -3.91
N LEU A 77 -3.88 -2.90 -5.19
CA LEU A 77 -4.89 -3.53 -6.04
C LEU A 77 -5.42 -4.85 -5.46
N ALA A 78 -4.59 -5.63 -4.76
CA ALA A 78 -5.03 -6.88 -4.14
C ALA A 78 -6.11 -6.60 -3.09
N ASP A 79 -5.94 -5.58 -2.27
CA ASP A 79 -6.90 -5.19 -1.23
C ASP A 79 -8.18 -4.63 -1.84
N LEU A 80 -8.09 -3.83 -2.90
CA LEU A 80 -9.27 -3.38 -3.63
C LEU A 80 -10.07 -4.57 -4.20
N VAL A 81 -9.38 -5.59 -4.69
CA VAL A 81 -9.98 -6.82 -5.20
C VAL A 81 -10.64 -7.64 -4.06
N LYS A 82 -9.97 -7.80 -2.91
CA LYS A 82 -10.53 -8.44 -1.71
C LYS A 82 -11.77 -7.70 -1.20
N ALA A 83 -11.68 -6.37 -1.08
CA ALA A 83 -12.79 -5.51 -0.66
C ALA A 83 -13.98 -5.59 -1.63
N SER A 84 -13.72 -5.67 -2.94
CA SER A 84 -14.77 -5.86 -3.94
C SER A 84 -15.49 -7.21 -3.79
N ARG A 85 -14.78 -8.28 -3.43
CA ARG A 85 -15.37 -9.59 -3.11
C ARG A 85 -16.23 -9.48 -1.85
N GLN A 86 -15.68 -8.95 -0.77
CA GLN A 86 -16.39 -8.76 0.50
C GLN A 86 -17.67 -7.93 0.31
N ALA A 87 -17.61 -6.82 -0.43
CA ALA A 87 -18.78 -5.98 -0.70
C ALA A 87 -19.90 -6.72 -1.43
N PHE A 88 -19.56 -7.64 -2.34
CA PHE A 88 -20.54 -8.47 -3.04
C PHE A 88 -21.23 -9.47 -2.10
N TYR A 89 -20.50 -9.98 -1.11
CA TYR A 89 -21.02 -10.90 -0.09
C TYR A 89 -21.53 -10.17 1.15
N ASN A 90 -22.25 -9.06 0.97
CA ASN A 90 -22.89 -8.29 2.05
C ASN A 90 -21.94 -7.83 3.16
N GLN A 91 -20.67 -7.57 2.83
CA GLN A 91 -19.63 -7.11 3.76
C GLN A 91 -19.22 -8.14 4.82
N GLU A 92 -19.51 -9.42 4.60
CA GLU A 92 -19.10 -10.48 5.51
C GLU A 92 -17.55 -10.59 5.58
N PRO A 93 -16.93 -10.48 6.78
CA PRO A 93 -15.48 -10.51 6.95
C PRO A 93 -14.77 -11.72 6.34
N ASP A 94 -15.40 -12.90 6.38
CA ASP A 94 -14.86 -14.14 5.82
C ASP A 94 -14.66 -14.08 4.29
N PHE A 95 -15.20 -13.07 3.62
CA PHE A 95 -15.06 -12.85 2.18
C PHE A 95 -14.02 -11.77 1.84
N TYR A 96 -13.26 -11.27 2.81
CA TYR A 96 -12.09 -10.42 2.58
C TYR A 96 -10.89 -11.28 2.14
N GLU A 97 -10.97 -11.77 0.91
CA GLU A 97 -10.01 -12.72 0.36
C GLU A 97 -9.95 -12.54 -1.16
N LEU A 98 -8.89 -13.05 -1.79
CA LEU A 98 -8.78 -13.01 -3.25
C LEU A 98 -9.94 -13.82 -3.89
N PRO A 99 -10.53 -13.33 -5.00
CA PRO A 99 -11.69 -13.95 -5.61
C PRO A 99 -11.39 -15.32 -6.21
N SER A 100 -12.32 -16.24 -6.04
CA SER A 100 -12.29 -17.51 -6.73
C SER A 100 -12.63 -17.35 -8.23
N ASN A 101 -12.49 -18.42 -9.00
CA ASN A 101 -12.91 -18.43 -10.40
C ASN A 101 -14.41 -18.14 -10.58
N GLN A 102 -15.25 -18.45 -9.59
CA GLN A 102 -16.69 -18.18 -9.62
C GLN A 102 -16.98 -16.70 -9.43
N ASP A 103 -16.13 -16.02 -8.65
CA ASP A 103 -16.30 -14.62 -8.24
C ASP A 103 -15.75 -13.63 -9.27
N ARG A 104 -14.79 -14.09 -10.06
CA ARG A 104 -14.02 -13.28 -10.99
C ARG A 104 -14.89 -12.43 -11.93
N GLY A 105 -16.00 -13.01 -12.41
CA GLY A 105 -16.90 -12.33 -13.34
C GLY A 105 -17.58 -11.10 -12.72
N PHE A 106 -18.00 -11.17 -11.45
CA PHE A 106 -18.62 -10.03 -10.79
C PHE A 106 -17.58 -9.02 -10.31
N VAL A 107 -16.45 -9.47 -9.75
CA VAL A 107 -15.39 -8.58 -9.27
C VAL A 107 -14.87 -7.70 -10.42
N LEU A 108 -14.62 -8.30 -11.59
CA LEU A 108 -14.23 -7.54 -12.77
C LEU A 108 -15.27 -6.48 -13.16
N ARG A 109 -16.57 -6.80 -13.10
CA ARG A 109 -17.62 -5.82 -13.39
C ARG A 109 -17.65 -4.71 -12.36
N TYR A 110 -17.50 -5.03 -11.08
CA TYR A 110 -17.46 -4.05 -10.00
C TYR A 110 -16.30 -3.07 -10.18
N LEU A 111 -15.08 -3.58 -10.41
CA LEU A 111 -13.87 -2.77 -10.64
C LEU A 111 -13.96 -1.92 -11.92
N GLN A 112 -14.59 -2.44 -12.98
CA GLN A 112 -14.83 -1.68 -14.21
C GLN A 112 -15.96 -0.64 -14.07
N GLY A 113 -16.56 -0.53 -12.88
CA GLY A 113 -17.63 0.41 -12.57
C GLY A 113 -18.95 0.01 -13.23
N GLY A 114 -19.35 -1.25 -13.06
CA GLY A 114 -20.55 -1.92 -13.61
C GLY A 114 -21.90 -1.32 -13.22
N GLY A 115 -21.93 -0.07 -12.76
CA GLY A 115 -23.11 0.75 -12.54
C GLY A 115 -22.69 2.10 -11.99
N GLN A 116 -22.64 3.14 -12.83
CA GLN A 116 -22.53 4.58 -12.54
C GLN A 116 -21.52 5.11 -11.49
N ASP A 117 -20.78 4.27 -10.77
CA ASP A 117 -19.86 4.71 -9.73
C ASP A 117 -18.52 5.12 -10.35
N SER A 118 -18.35 6.43 -10.51
CA SER A 118 -17.11 7.05 -10.95
C SER A 118 -15.98 6.88 -9.92
N THR A 119 -16.32 6.66 -8.65
CA THR A 119 -15.38 6.59 -7.53
C THR A 119 -14.51 5.34 -7.61
N THR A 120 -15.12 4.16 -7.72
CA THR A 120 -14.39 2.88 -7.85
C THR A 120 -13.44 2.90 -9.06
N ARG A 121 -13.87 3.47 -10.18
CA ARG A 121 -13.02 3.61 -11.38
C ARG A 121 -11.86 4.59 -11.15
N SER A 122 -12.10 5.68 -10.43
CA SER A 122 -11.05 6.64 -10.05
C SER A 122 -9.98 5.98 -9.18
N ILE A 123 -10.40 5.18 -8.19
CA ILE A 123 -9.50 4.44 -7.29
C ILE A 123 -8.70 3.38 -8.08
N LEU A 124 -9.36 2.62 -8.96
CA LEU A 124 -8.65 1.65 -9.80
C LEU A 124 -7.57 2.33 -10.67
N ASN A 125 -7.88 3.50 -11.23
CA ASN A 125 -6.95 4.25 -12.08
C ASN A 125 -5.79 4.89 -11.30
N SER A 126 -5.91 5.13 -9.99
CA SER A 126 -4.78 5.60 -9.18
C SER A 126 -3.81 4.47 -8.84
N MET A 127 -4.31 3.24 -8.79
CA MET A 127 -3.55 2.02 -8.44
C MET A 127 -2.97 1.28 -9.65
N VAL A 128 -3.54 1.45 -10.84
CA VAL A 128 -3.17 0.68 -12.05
C VAL A 128 -2.93 1.61 -13.22
N ASP A 129 -1.87 1.34 -13.99
CA ASP A 129 -1.58 2.11 -15.20
C ASP A 129 -2.60 1.85 -16.32
N SER A 130 -2.60 2.71 -17.34
CA SER A 130 -3.55 2.61 -18.46
C SER A 130 -3.45 1.30 -19.26
N THR A 131 -2.33 0.59 -19.17
CA THR A 131 -2.11 -0.70 -19.85
C THR A 131 -2.47 -1.91 -18.99
N GLY A 132 -2.67 -1.73 -17.69
CA GLY A 132 -2.83 -2.80 -16.70
C GLY A 132 -1.57 -3.66 -16.53
N GLN A 133 -0.41 -3.12 -16.83
CA GLN A 133 0.89 -3.79 -16.68
C GLN A 133 1.53 -3.46 -15.33
N ARG A 134 1.33 -2.24 -14.81
CA ARG A 134 1.94 -1.76 -13.58
C ARG A 134 0.89 -1.47 -12.53
N THR A 135 1.21 -1.78 -11.28
CA THR A 135 0.40 -1.41 -10.13
C THR A 135 1.26 -0.83 -9.02
N ARG A 136 0.62 -0.15 -8.06
CA ARG A 136 1.27 0.50 -6.91
C ARG A 136 0.82 -0.16 -5.63
N ILE A 137 1.76 -0.30 -4.71
CA ILE A 137 1.53 -0.65 -3.31
C ILE A 137 1.96 0.58 -2.52
N SER A 138 1.04 1.18 -1.79
CA SER A 138 1.26 2.43 -1.05
C SER A 138 1.22 2.13 0.45
N MET A 139 2.15 2.70 1.20
CA MET A 139 2.23 2.59 2.66
C MET A 139 2.87 3.85 3.26
N THR A 140 2.86 3.98 4.57
CA THR A 140 3.67 4.97 5.29
C THR A 140 4.78 4.30 6.09
N VAL A 141 5.82 5.07 6.39
CA VAL A 141 7.02 4.64 7.11
C VAL A 141 7.30 5.64 8.23
N ALA A 142 7.68 5.15 9.40
CA ALA A 142 8.14 5.98 10.52
C ALA A 142 9.47 6.69 10.18
N ASP A 143 9.70 7.89 10.73
CA ASP A 143 10.96 8.63 10.50
C ASP A 143 12.08 8.04 11.37
N VAL A 144 12.56 6.87 10.94
CA VAL A 144 13.61 6.12 11.62
C VAL A 144 15.02 6.69 11.40
N GLY A 145 15.15 7.80 10.69
CA GLY A 145 16.41 8.44 10.32
C GLY A 145 17.16 7.73 9.18
N SER A 146 17.99 8.51 8.47
CA SER A 146 18.72 8.08 7.26
C SER A 146 19.53 6.79 7.43
N ILE A 147 20.13 6.57 8.60
CA ILE A 147 20.98 5.39 8.85
C ILE A 147 20.17 4.09 8.90
N ARG A 148 18.92 4.15 9.35
CA ARG A 148 18.06 2.96 9.39
C ARG A 148 17.45 2.66 8.02
N LEU A 149 17.12 3.68 7.23
CA LEU A 149 16.57 3.50 5.88
C LEU A 149 17.51 2.71 4.95
N ASP A 150 18.82 2.99 4.97
CA ASP A 150 19.80 2.25 4.16
C ASP A 150 19.78 0.73 4.48
N SER A 151 19.62 0.38 5.77
CA SER A 151 19.59 -1.02 6.21
C SER A 151 18.34 -1.80 5.76
N VAL A 152 17.29 -1.09 5.36
CA VAL A 152 16.00 -1.65 4.91
C VAL A 152 16.01 -1.92 3.40
N ILE A 153 16.80 -1.14 2.65
CA ILE A 153 16.89 -1.24 1.19
C ILE A 153 17.96 -2.26 0.75
N GLU A 154 19.01 -2.49 1.54
CA GLU A 154 20.17 -3.33 1.17
C GLU A 154 20.12 -4.81 1.59
N LYS A 155 18.94 -5.41 1.82
CA LYS A 155 18.86 -6.87 2.10
C LYS A 155 18.57 -7.73 0.88
#